data_AF-A0A0K1Q6F5-F1
#
_entry.id   AF-A0A0K1Q6F5-F1
#
_cell.length_a   1.000
_cell.length_b   1.000
_cell.length_c   1.000
_cell.angle_alpha   90.00
_cell.angle_beta   90.00
_cell.angle_gamma   90.00
#
_symmetry.space_group_name_H-M   'P 1'
#
loop_
_entity.id
_entity.type
_entity.pdbx_description
1 polymer ?
#
loop_
_entity_poly.entity_id
_entity_poly.type
_entity_poly.pdbx_seq_one_letter_code
_entity_poly.pdbx_strand_id
1 'polypeptide(L)'
;MLALPAIAACNSIIGLDQFTEGQCAGGRCPGPTGEEAGTDVNVPETSRPDVVTETGPGVSRVTWAKWIMPNDDASATSDNLLSYDEVGGVVTDKITSLVWQAASSPTPLDFEGARRFCQDQTGSWRLPSRIELVTLLDLRGQKKVAPPFENGTQLGPYWTSSEVRPVDTSGTTYWIVDFVTGHVRKQSPKETSFYVRCVRGGS
;
A
#
# COMPACT_ATOMS: atom_id res chain seq x y z
N MET A 1 -17.85 -10.51 -27.73
CA MET A 1 -17.51 -11.15 -26.43
C MET A 1 -16.10 -10.74 -26.08
N LEU A 2 -15.91 -10.37 -24.82
CA LEU A 2 -14.84 -9.56 -24.24
C LEU A 2 -13.43 -10.18 -24.26
N ALA A 3 -12.42 -9.34 -24.44
CA ALA A 3 -11.06 -9.42 -23.89
C ALA A 3 -10.43 -8.03 -24.14
N LEU A 4 -9.87 -7.23 -23.24
CA LEU A 4 -9.41 -7.28 -21.83
C LEU A 4 -9.58 -5.83 -21.27
N PRO A 5 -9.41 -5.59 -19.95
CA PRO A 5 -8.11 -5.07 -19.54
C PRO A 5 -7.70 -5.56 -18.14
N ALA A 6 -6.88 -6.62 -18.08
CA ALA A 6 -6.14 -6.95 -16.84
C ALA A 6 -4.93 -6.00 -16.61
N ILE A 7 -4.54 -5.22 -17.63
CA ILE A 7 -3.33 -4.38 -17.58
C ILE A 7 -3.61 -2.98 -16.98
N ALA A 8 -4.85 -2.50 -17.02
CA ALA A 8 -5.20 -1.16 -16.50
C ALA A 8 -5.26 -1.10 -14.96
N ALA A 9 -5.39 -2.24 -14.29
CA ALA A 9 -5.54 -2.30 -12.84
C ALA A 9 -4.23 -1.99 -12.11
N CYS A 10 -3.10 -2.57 -12.54
CA CYS A 10 -1.84 -2.45 -11.80
C CYS A 10 -1.32 -1.02 -11.73
N ASN A 11 -1.24 -0.31 -12.88
CA ASN A 11 -0.71 1.06 -12.91
C ASN A 11 -1.55 2.05 -12.11
N SER A 12 -2.88 1.88 -12.13
CA SER A 12 -3.80 2.72 -11.35
C SER A 12 -3.65 2.47 -9.84
N ILE A 13 -3.42 1.21 -9.44
CA ILE A 13 -3.21 0.82 -8.04
C ILE A 13 -1.90 1.41 -7.48
N ILE A 14 -0.83 1.42 -8.29
CA ILE A 14 0.47 1.98 -7.90
C ILE A 14 0.62 3.47 -8.26
N GLY A 15 -0.43 4.11 -8.80
CA GLY A 15 -0.42 5.54 -9.16
C GLY A 15 0.58 5.90 -10.27
N LEU A 16 0.91 4.94 -11.13
CA LEU A 16 1.76 5.12 -12.30
C LEU A 16 0.96 5.43 -13.57
N ASP A 17 -0.37 5.49 -13.50
CA ASP A 17 -1.27 5.84 -14.60
C ASP A 17 -1.06 7.27 -15.14
N GLN A 18 -0.46 8.15 -14.34
CA GLN A 18 -0.13 9.53 -14.70
C GLN A 18 1.28 9.68 -15.30
N PHE A 19 2.05 8.59 -15.40
CA PHE A 19 3.41 8.59 -15.90
C PHE A 19 3.48 7.76 -17.18
N THR A 20 4.06 8.32 -18.24
CA THR A 20 4.42 7.58 -19.45
C THR A 20 5.80 6.98 -19.28
N GLU A 21 5.98 5.71 -19.66
CA GLU A 21 7.30 5.07 -19.67
C GLU A 21 8.26 5.89 -20.53
N GLY A 22 9.28 6.46 -19.90
CA GLY A 22 10.39 7.08 -20.61
C GLY A 22 11.31 5.98 -21.12
N GLN A 23 11.41 5.82 -22.44
CA GLN A 23 12.39 4.88 -23.01
C GLN A 23 13.80 5.39 -22.71
N CYS A 24 14.54 4.68 -21.87
CA CYS A 24 15.95 4.93 -21.65
C CYS A 24 16.72 4.40 -22.87
N ALA A 25 17.19 5.31 -23.72
CA ALA A 25 17.99 4.94 -24.88
C ALA A 25 19.29 4.26 -24.42
N GLY A 26 19.44 2.97 -24.73
CA GLY A 26 20.64 2.20 -24.38
C GLY A 26 20.80 1.91 -22.89
N GLY A 27 19.71 1.83 -22.11
CA GLY A 27 19.76 1.48 -20.68
C GLY A 27 20.24 2.60 -19.77
N ARG A 28 20.24 3.86 -20.23
CA ARG A 28 20.65 5.04 -19.45
C ARG A 28 19.48 5.99 -19.28
N CYS A 29 19.07 6.19 -18.03
CA CYS A 29 18.03 7.14 -17.68
C CYS A 29 18.69 8.40 -17.09
N PRO A 30 18.45 9.61 -17.62
CA PRO A 30 19.04 10.83 -17.08
C PRO A 30 18.43 11.13 -15.70
N GLY A 31 19.22 10.97 -14.64
CA GLY A 31 18.86 11.44 -13.30
C GLY A 31 18.87 12.97 -13.21
N PRO A 32 18.20 13.56 -12.20
CA PRO A 32 18.13 15.02 -12.02
C PRO A 32 19.49 15.70 -11.80
N THR A 33 20.54 14.92 -11.53
CA THR A 33 21.93 15.39 -11.30
C THR A 33 22.95 14.83 -12.29
N GLY A 34 22.53 14.08 -13.31
CA GLY A 34 23.46 13.41 -14.23
C GLY A 34 24.19 12.21 -13.62
N GLU A 35 23.78 11.74 -12.44
CA GLU A 35 24.27 10.50 -11.84
C GLU A 35 23.44 9.31 -12.34
N GLU A 36 24.16 8.22 -12.63
CA GLU A 36 23.64 7.03 -13.27
C GLU A 36 22.60 6.35 -12.38
N ALA A 37 21.33 6.38 -12.79
CA ALA A 37 20.32 5.49 -12.20
C ALA A 37 20.63 4.07 -12.69
N GLY A 38 21.24 3.27 -11.81
CA GLY A 38 21.38 1.84 -12.01
C GLY A 38 20.01 1.21 -12.27
N THR A 39 19.98 0.18 -13.12
CA THR A 39 18.78 -0.64 -13.27
C THR A 39 18.64 -1.51 -12.01
N ASP A 40 17.87 -1.03 -11.04
CA ASP A 40 17.51 -1.78 -9.82
C ASP A 40 16.47 -2.88 -10.13
N VAL A 41 16.72 -3.69 -11.17
CA VAL A 41 16.00 -4.95 -11.36
C VAL A 41 16.91 -6.08 -10.88
N ASN A 42 17.18 -6.06 -9.58
CA ASN A 42 17.61 -7.25 -8.89
C ASN A 42 16.34 -7.87 -8.32
N VAL A 43 15.76 -8.88 -9.00
CA VAL A 43 14.59 -9.62 -8.50
C VAL A 43 15.09 -10.48 -7.34
N PRO A 44 14.87 -10.10 -6.07
CA PRO A 44 15.49 -10.80 -4.98
C PRO A 44 14.51 -11.86 -4.46
N GLU A 45 15.02 -13.03 -4.05
CA GLU A 45 14.24 -14.21 -3.61
C GLU A 45 12.99 -13.92 -2.79
N THR A 46 11.88 -14.52 -3.23
CA THR A 46 10.45 -14.22 -2.99
C THR A 46 9.88 -14.58 -1.61
N SER A 47 10.68 -14.54 -0.54
CA SER A 47 10.23 -14.98 0.79
C SER A 47 10.87 -14.25 1.97
N ARG A 48 11.33 -13.01 1.78
CA ARG A 48 12.03 -12.26 2.84
C ARG A 48 11.25 -11.03 3.31
N PRO A 49 11.43 -10.62 4.59
CA PRO A 49 10.93 -9.34 5.09
C PRO A 49 11.44 -8.17 4.25
N ASP A 50 10.77 -7.02 4.35
CA ASP A 50 11.11 -5.83 3.59
C ASP A 50 12.61 -5.50 3.68
N VAL A 51 13.21 -5.13 2.54
CA VAL A 51 14.64 -4.85 2.46
C VAL A 51 14.88 -3.39 2.80
N VAL A 52 15.60 -3.16 3.90
CA VAL A 52 16.22 -1.87 4.19
C VAL A 52 17.47 -1.75 3.35
N THR A 53 17.42 -0.93 2.31
CA THR A 53 18.61 -0.58 1.53
C THR A 53 19.28 0.63 2.15
N GLU A 54 20.51 0.47 2.64
CA GLU A 54 21.40 1.58 3.00
C GLU A 54 21.82 2.27 1.69
N THR A 55 21.13 3.34 1.34
CA THR A 55 21.59 4.26 0.30
C THR A 55 22.74 5.11 0.85
N GLY A 56 23.66 5.54 -0.01
CA GLY A 56 24.90 6.26 0.37
C GLY A 56 24.69 7.49 1.27
N PRO A 57 25.77 8.04 1.84
CA PRO A 57 25.68 9.11 2.85
C PRO A 57 24.87 10.31 2.34
N GLY A 58 23.79 10.63 3.07
CA GLY A 58 22.87 11.73 2.76
C GLY A 58 21.51 11.30 2.18
N VAL A 59 21.29 10.00 1.93
CA VAL A 59 20.01 9.48 1.42
C VAL A 59 19.30 8.69 2.52
N SER A 60 18.04 9.04 2.79
CA SER A 60 17.20 8.33 3.76
C SER A 60 17.04 6.86 3.38
N ARG A 61 17.14 5.95 4.36
CA ARG A 61 16.86 4.52 4.18
C ARG A 61 15.54 4.33 3.45
N VAL A 62 15.56 3.55 2.38
CA VAL A 62 14.34 3.16 1.68
C VAL A 62 14.08 1.69 1.91
N THR A 63 12.91 1.43 2.48
CA THR A 63 12.39 0.08 2.66
C THR A 63 11.44 -0.23 1.52
N TRP A 64 11.68 -1.34 0.82
CA TRP A 64 10.82 -1.80 -0.27
C TRP A 64 10.11 -3.11 0.12
N ALA A 65 8.82 -3.17 -0.18
CA ALA A 65 8.01 -4.37 -0.08
C ALA A 65 8.58 -5.46 -1.01
N LYS A 66 8.92 -6.61 -0.43
CA LYS A 66 9.50 -7.76 -1.17
C LYS A 66 8.56 -8.96 -1.26
N TRP A 67 7.46 -8.93 -0.52
CA TRP A 67 6.43 -9.95 -0.56
C TRP A 67 5.67 -9.93 -1.89
N ILE A 68 5.12 -11.08 -2.29
CA ILE A 68 4.29 -11.17 -3.48
C ILE A 68 2.93 -10.53 -3.18
N MET A 69 2.44 -9.69 -4.09
CA MET A 69 1.15 -9.03 -3.91
C MET A 69 0.03 -10.08 -3.78
N PRO A 70 -0.69 -10.11 -2.64
CA PRO A 70 -1.85 -10.99 -2.50
C PRO A 70 -2.93 -10.61 -3.51
N ASN A 71 -3.56 -11.59 -4.16
CA ASN A 71 -4.67 -11.36 -5.08
C ASN A 71 -5.91 -12.19 -4.73
N ASP A 72 -7.07 -11.60 -5.00
CA ASP A 72 -8.38 -12.20 -4.77
C ASP A 72 -8.77 -13.18 -5.89
N ASP A 73 -8.26 -12.99 -7.10
CA ASP A 73 -8.52 -13.80 -8.28
C ASP A 73 -7.46 -14.87 -8.58
N ALA A 74 -6.64 -15.22 -7.56
CA ALA A 74 -5.60 -16.22 -7.69
C ALA A 74 -6.16 -17.50 -8.34
N SER A 75 -5.73 -17.81 -9.58
CA SER A 75 -6.13 -19.04 -10.24
C SER A 75 -5.53 -20.24 -9.50
N ALA A 76 -6.00 -21.46 -9.76
CA ALA A 76 -5.43 -22.68 -9.18
C ALA A 76 -3.93 -22.87 -9.48
N THR A 77 -3.33 -22.03 -10.32
CA THR A 77 -1.89 -22.00 -10.63
C THR A 77 -1.14 -20.79 -10.06
N SER A 78 -1.75 -19.94 -9.22
CA SER A 78 -1.06 -18.83 -8.55
C SER A 78 -1.13 -18.98 -7.04
N ASP A 79 0.04 -19.00 -6.40
CA ASP A 79 0.20 -19.30 -4.98
C ASP A 79 -0.04 -18.10 -4.03
N ASN A 80 -0.59 -16.98 -4.52
CA ASN A 80 -0.70 -15.72 -3.76
C ASN A 80 -2.14 -15.40 -3.30
N LEU A 81 -2.96 -16.44 -3.11
CA LEU A 81 -4.31 -16.27 -2.61
C LEU A 81 -4.30 -15.66 -1.21
N LEU A 82 -5.08 -14.59 -1.02
CA LEU A 82 -5.34 -13.96 0.27
C LEU A 82 -5.44 -14.98 1.42
N SER A 83 -4.51 -14.92 2.39
CA SER A 83 -4.36 -15.93 3.44
C SER A 83 -4.02 -15.29 4.77
N TYR A 84 -4.85 -15.56 5.79
CA TYR A 84 -4.82 -14.86 7.07
C TYR A 84 -5.01 -15.80 8.26
N ASP A 85 -4.47 -15.43 9.42
CA ASP A 85 -4.82 -15.97 10.73
C ASP A 85 -5.35 -14.85 11.64
N GLU A 86 -6.52 -15.04 12.24
CA GLU A 86 -7.08 -14.09 13.20
C GLU A 86 -7.06 -14.67 14.62
N VAL A 87 -6.42 -13.96 15.55
CA VAL A 87 -6.37 -14.34 16.97
C VAL A 87 -6.47 -13.07 17.83
N GLY A 88 -7.46 -13.02 18.72
CA GLY A 88 -7.55 -11.97 19.74
C GLY A 88 -7.70 -10.54 19.19
N GLY A 89 -8.42 -10.36 18.09
CA GLY A 89 -8.66 -9.04 17.47
C GLY A 89 -7.48 -8.53 16.62
N VAL A 90 -6.54 -9.41 16.30
CA VAL A 90 -5.39 -9.14 15.44
C VAL A 90 -5.39 -10.14 14.29
N VAL A 91 -5.13 -9.66 13.08
CA VAL A 91 -5.09 -10.47 11.86
C VAL A 91 -3.66 -10.48 11.31
N THR A 92 -3.06 -11.66 11.19
CA THR A 92 -1.75 -11.85 10.57
C THR A 92 -1.94 -12.28 9.12
N ASP A 93 -1.36 -11.54 8.20
CA ASP A 93 -1.29 -11.88 6.78
C ASP A 93 -0.13 -12.86 6.56
N LYS A 94 -0.43 -14.05 6.04
CA LYS A 94 0.55 -15.12 5.85
C LYS A 94 1.47 -14.91 4.65
N ILE A 95 1.07 -14.04 3.71
CA ILE A 95 1.86 -13.74 2.52
C ILE A 95 2.82 -12.60 2.82
N THR A 96 2.32 -11.50 3.39
CA THR A 96 3.13 -10.31 3.68
C THR A 96 3.85 -10.37 5.02
N SER A 97 3.45 -11.30 5.90
CA SER A 97 3.87 -11.35 7.31
C SER A 97 3.51 -10.09 8.12
N LEU A 98 2.66 -9.21 7.57
CA LEU A 98 2.17 -8.03 8.26
C LEU A 98 1.08 -8.41 9.25
N VAL A 99 1.02 -7.66 10.34
CA VAL A 99 0.05 -7.86 11.40
C VAL A 99 -0.85 -6.63 11.49
N TRP A 100 -2.14 -6.86 11.44
CA TRP A 100 -3.17 -5.85 11.29
C TRP A 100 -4.13 -5.85 12.49
N GLN A 101 -4.66 -4.68 12.82
CA GLN A 101 -5.84 -4.64 13.68
C GLN A 101 -7.03 -5.24 12.93
N ALA A 102 -7.86 -6.06 13.60
CA ALA A 102 -9.09 -6.60 13.01
C ALA A 102 -10.17 -5.52 12.82
N ALA A 103 -10.23 -4.53 13.73
CA ALA A 103 -11.12 -3.39 13.65
C ALA A 103 -10.40 -2.12 13.18
N SER A 104 -11.07 -1.30 12.37
CA SER A 104 -10.66 0.06 12.04
C SER A 104 -11.04 1.05 13.14
N SER A 105 -10.62 2.30 12.99
CA SER A 105 -11.17 3.41 13.77
C SER A 105 -12.71 3.44 13.65
N PRO A 106 -13.44 3.70 14.75
CA PRO A 106 -14.90 3.74 14.74
C PRO A 106 -15.44 5.00 14.03
N THR A 107 -14.63 6.07 13.98
CA THR A 107 -14.95 7.33 13.31
C THR A 107 -13.81 7.75 12.38
N PRO A 108 -14.10 8.56 11.36
CA PRO A 108 -13.07 9.19 10.54
C PRO A 108 -12.20 10.13 11.39
N LEU A 109 -10.92 10.22 11.05
CA LEU A 109 -9.92 11.08 11.70
C LEU A 109 -9.23 11.95 10.64
N ASP A 110 -8.79 13.15 11.02
CA ASP A 110 -7.86 13.91 10.20
C ASP A 110 -6.50 13.18 10.09
N PHE A 111 -5.63 13.64 9.18
CA PHE A 111 -4.39 12.93 8.89
C PHE A 111 -3.44 12.84 10.11
N GLU A 112 -3.35 13.90 10.92
CA GLU A 112 -2.50 13.89 12.11
C GLU A 112 -3.07 12.99 13.21
N GLY A 113 -4.37 13.05 13.44
CA GLY A 113 -5.11 12.17 14.33
C GLY A 113 -5.01 10.72 13.89
N ALA A 114 -5.01 10.43 12.59
CA ALA A 114 -4.81 9.09 12.06
C ALA A 114 -3.43 8.52 12.38
N ARG A 115 -2.37 9.34 12.26
CA ARG A 115 -1.01 8.94 12.64
C ARG A 115 -0.91 8.65 14.13
N ARG A 116 -1.42 9.56 14.97
CA ARG A 116 -1.43 9.40 16.44
C ARG A 116 -2.25 8.20 16.88
N PHE A 117 -3.42 7.98 16.25
CA PHE A 117 -4.29 6.84 16.54
C PHE A 117 -3.53 5.51 16.45
N CYS A 118 -2.62 5.34 15.50
CA CYS A 118 -1.79 4.15 15.45
C CYS A 118 -0.58 4.22 16.40
N GLN A 119 0.15 5.34 16.42
CA GLN A 119 1.41 5.45 17.15
C GLN A 119 1.25 5.38 18.68
N ASP A 120 0.14 5.86 19.22
CA ASP A 120 -0.10 5.93 20.67
C ASP A 120 -0.49 4.56 21.26
N GLN A 121 -0.74 3.56 20.41
CA GLN A 121 -1.11 2.22 20.85
C GLN A 121 0.12 1.36 21.15
N THR A 122 0.03 0.53 22.19
CA THR A 122 1.07 -0.44 22.52
C THR A 122 1.21 -1.49 21.42
N GLY A 123 2.46 -1.83 21.03
CA GLY A 123 2.74 -2.88 20.05
C GLY A 123 3.27 -2.40 18.71
N SER A 124 3.85 -1.20 18.66
CA SER A 124 4.54 -0.64 17.49
C SER A 124 3.64 -0.51 16.25
N TRP A 125 2.40 -0.12 16.48
CA TRP A 125 1.43 0.14 15.42
C TRP A 125 1.78 1.42 14.65
N ARG A 126 1.53 1.39 13.35
CA ARG A 126 1.73 2.53 12.46
C ARG A 126 0.60 2.62 11.44
N LEU A 127 0.50 3.79 10.83
CA LEU A 127 -0.33 3.99 9.65
C LEU A 127 0.29 3.19 8.48
N PRO A 128 -0.49 2.36 7.77
CA PRO A 128 0.01 1.54 6.67
C PRO A 128 0.39 2.42 5.49
N SER A 129 1.39 2.00 4.73
CA SER A 129 1.66 2.53 3.41
C SER A 129 0.55 2.11 2.43
N ARG A 130 0.49 2.77 1.28
CA ARG A 130 -0.46 2.46 0.21
C ARG A 130 -0.35 1.00 -0.23
N ILE A 131 0.86 0.52 -0.48
CA ILE A 131 1.05 -0.83 -1.03
C ILE A 131 0.58 -1.89 -0.03
N GLU A 132 0.79 -1.67 1.27
CA GLU A 132 0.30 -2.56 2.33
C GLU A 132 -1.21 -2.53 2.45
N LEU A 133 -1.85 -1.36 2.46
CA LEU A 133 -3.30 -1.30 2.66
C LEU A 133 -4.08 -1.89 1.47
N VAL A 134 -3.52 -1.79 0.26
CA VAL A 134 -4.09 -2.40 -0.95
C VAL A 134 -4.08 -3.93 -0.87
N THR A 135 -3.18 -4.57 -0.12
CA THR A 135 -3.19 -6.04 0.02
C THR A 135 -4.44 -6.58 0.70
N LEU A 136 -5.15 -5.72 1.43
CA LEU A 136 -6.41 -6.08 2.07
C LEU A 136 -7.60 -6.02 1.11
N LEU A 137 -7.44 -5.51 -0.11
CA LEU A 137 -8.55 -5.42 -1.08
C LEU A 137 -8.98 -6.82 -1.55
N ASP A 138 -10.28 -7.08 -1.45
CA ASP A 138 -10.96 -8.19 -2.13
C ASP A 138 -12.14 -7.60 -2.91
N LEU A 139 -12.12 -7.70 -4.23
CA LEU A 139 -13.06 -6.98 -5.08
C LEU A 139 -14.38 -7.72 -5.28
N ARG A 140 -14.48 -8.97 -4.81
CA ARG A 140 -15.59 -9.90 -5.07
C ARG A 140 -16.81 -9.68 -4.16
N GLY A 141 -16.68 -8.84 -3.12
CA GLY A 141 -17.72 -8.56 -2.12
C GLY A 141 -18.40 -7.18 -2.24
N GLN A 142 -19.35 -6.91 -1.32
CA GLN A 142 -19.94 -5.57 -1.14
C GLN A 142 -18.96 -4.62 -0.45
N LYS A 143 -18.32 -5.08 0.63
CA LYS A 143 -17.13 -4.44 1.17
C LYS A 143 -15.93 -4.91 0.35
N LYS A 144 -15.12 -3.98 -0.13
CA LYS A 144 -13.97 -4.29 -0.98
C LYS A 144 -12.75 -4.68 -0.15
N VAL A 145 -12.93 -5.58 0.81
CA VAL A 145 -11.91 -5.94 1.82
C VAL A 145 -11.94 -7.43 2.09
N ALA A 146 -10.80 -8.02 2.42
CA ALA A 146 -10.68 -9.44 2.69
C ALA A 146 -11.55 -9.91 3.88
N PRO A 147 -12.05 -11.16 3.85
CA PRO A 147 -13.07 -11.66 4.80
C PRO A 147 -12.79 -11.42 6.30
N PRO A 148 -11.56 -11.63 6.82
CA PRO A 148 -11.28 -11.41 8.25
C PRO A 148 -11.53 -9.97 8.73
N PHE A 149 -11.53 -9.00 7.81
CA PHE A 149 -11.70 -7.59 8.13
C PHE A 149 -13.13 -7.09 7.93
N GLU A 150 -14.04 -7.88 7.34
CA GLU A 150 -15.36 -7.40 6.94
C GLU A 150 -16.17 -6.84 8.11
N ASN A 151 -16.16 -7.53 9.25
CA ASN A 151 -16.91 -7.09 10.43
C ASN A 151 -16.30 -5.85 11.10
N GLY A 152 -14.98 -5.72 11.04
CA GLY A 152 -14.24 -4.62 11.64
C GLY A 152 -13.96 -3.45 10.69
N THR A 153 -14.45 -3.48 9.45
CA THR A 153 -14.23 -2.42 8.44
C THR A 153 -15.46 -1.53 8.33
N GLN A 154 -15.28 -0.24 8.63
CA GLN A 154 -16.24 0.80 8.23
C GLN A 154 -16.15 1.06 6.73
N LEU A 155 -17.30 1.27 6.09
CA LEU A 155 -17.39 1.58 4.67
C LEU A 155 -16.95 3.02 4.43
N GLY A 156 -15.84 3.21 3.72
CA GLY A 156 -15.36 4.51 3.30
C GLY A 156 -13.89 4.49 2.89
N PRO A 157 -13.30 5.69 2.74
CA PRO A 157 -11.89 5.84 2.45
C PRO A 157 -11.04 5.71 3.72
N TYR A 158 -9.81 5.25 3.53
CA TYR A 158 -8.84 5.01 4.60
C TYR A 158 -7.53 5.73 4.30
N TRP A 159 -6.96 6.33 5.35
CA TRP A 159 -5.66 6.97 5.27
C TRP A 159 -4.53 5.96 5.04
N THR A 160 -3.54 6.37 4.27
CA THR A 160 -2.24 5.71 4.18
C THR A 160 -1.13 6.71 4.52
N SER A 161 0.04 6.24 4.92
CA SER A 161 1.23 7.05 5.15
C SER A 161 1.95 7.45 3.85
N SER A 162 1.51 6.96 2.70
CA SER A 162 2.17 7.20 1.42
C SER A 162 1.83 8.57 0.86
N GLU A 163 2.85 9.41 0.76
CA GLU A 163 2.78 10.70 0.07
C GLU A 163 2.74 10.52 -1.45
N VAL A 164 1.91 11.30 -2.11
CA VAL A 164 1.91 11.40 -3.57
C VAL A 164 3.16 12.18 -3.99
N ARG A 165 3.87 11.65 -4.99
CA ARG A 165 5.06 12.27 -5.57
C ARG A 165 4.85 12.48 -7.08
N PRO A 166 5.44 13.54 -7.68
CA PRO A 166 6.15 14.62 -7.01
C PRO A 166 5.19 15.50 -6.18
N VAL A 167 5.72 16.16 -5.14
CA VAL A 167 4.93 17.13 -4.37
C VAL A 167 4.76 18.37 -5.24
N ASP A 168 3.52 18.74 -5.52
CA ASP A 168 3.22 19.97 -6.23
C ASP A 168 3.32 21.20 -5.31
N THR A 169 3.27 22.40 -5.88
CA THR A 169 3.30 23.66 -5.11
C THR A 169 2.01 23.93 -4.32
N SER A 170 0.96 23.12 -4.52
CA SER A 170 -0.35 23.27 -3.87
C SER A 170 -0.46 22.55 -2.53
N GLY A 171 0.48 21.63 -2.26
CA GLY A 171 0.71 21.02 -0.95
C GLY A 171 0.86 19.51 -1.01
N THR A 172 1.22 18.91 0.13
CA THR A 172 1.35 17.45 0.24
C THR A 172 -0.02 16.79 0.15
N THR A 173 -0.16 15.84 -0.77
CA THR A 173 -1.32 14.94 -0.86
C THR A 173 -0.90 13.52 -0.50
N TYR A 174 -1.85 12.73 -0.01
CA TYR A 174 -1.64 11.36 0.43
C TYR A 174 -2.51 10.41 -0.39
N TRP A 175 -2.05 9.17 -0.53
CA TRP A 175 -2.85 8.12 -1.11
C TRP A 175 -3.88 7.62 -0.08
N ILE A 176 -5.09 7.33 -0.55
CA ILE A 176 -6.17 6.73 0.22
C ILE A 176 -6.67 5.48 -0.50
N VAL A 177 -7.15 4.50 0.27
CA VAL A 177 -7.79 3.29 -0.25
C VAL A 177 -9.25 3.29 0.18
N ASP A 178 -10.16 3.06 -0.77
CA ASP A 178 -11.59 3.13 -0.54
C ASP A 178 -12.20 1.74 -0.52
N PHE A 179 -12.65 1.27 0.65
CA PHE A 179 -13.24 -0.07 0.81
C PHE A 179 -14.72 -0.16 0.38
N VAL A 180 -15.32 0.93 -0.12
CA VAL A 180 -16.63 0.88 -0.79
C VAL A 180 -16.44 0.56 -2.27
N THR A 181 -15.48 1.23 -2.91
CA THR A 181 -15.29 1.18 -4.37
C THR A 181 -14.15 0.26 -4.79
N GLY A 182 -13.19 -0.01 -3.91
CA GLY A 182 -11.94 -0.70 -4.22
C GLY A 182 -10.91 0.20 -4.90
N HIS A 183 -11.15 1.50 -4.98
CA HIS A 183 -10.27 2.44 -5.67
C HIS A 183 -9.18 3.00 -4.76
N VAL A 184 -8.02 3.25 -5.36
CA VAL A 184 -6.91 4.01 -4.77
C VAL A 184 -6.94 5.42 -5.37
N ARG A 185 -6.91 6.44 -4.51
CA ARG A 185 -7.03 7.86 -4.94
C ARG A 185 -6.05 8.74 -4.19
N LYS A 186 -5.73 9.90 -4.76
CA LYS A 186 -4.96 10.96 -4.08
C LYS A 186 -5.89 11.93 -3.37
N GLN A 187 -5.49 12.40 -2.20
CA GLN A 187 -6.32 13.27 -1.38
C GLN A 187 -5.49 14.28 -0.58
N SER A 188 -5.99 15.52 -0.52
CA SER A 188 -5.43 16.56 0.34
C SER A 188 -5.83 16.31 1.80
N PRO A 189 -4.90 16.42 2.77
CA PRO A 189 -5.19 16.26 4.19
C PRO A 189 -5.97 17.43 4.80
N LYS A 190 -6.10 18.55 4.07
CA LYS A 190 -6.78 19.75 4.56
C LYS A 190 -8.28 19.50 4.67
N GLU A 191 -8.83 19.70 5.86
CA GLU A 191 -10.28 19.63 6.14
C GLU A 191 -10.95 18.31 5.70
N THR A 192 -10.17 17.22 5.68
CA THR A 192 -10.69 15.88 5.37
C THR A 192 -10.46 14.92 6.52
N SER A 193 -11.36 13.95 6.63
CA SER A 193 -11.26 12.90 7.64
C SER A 193 -11.62 11.55 7.03
N PHE A 194 -10.80 10.54 7.28
CA PHE A 194 -10.96 9.17 6.77
C PHE A 194 -10.71 8.15 7.87
N TYR A 195 -11.15 6.92 7.64
CA TYR A 195 -10.95 5.83 8.58
C TYR A 195 -9.49 5.37 8.61
N VAL A 196 -9.13 4.64 9.66
CA VAL A 196 -7.76 4.18 9.89
C VAL A 196 -7.76 2.72 10.30
N ARG A 197 -6.86 1.93 9.72
CA ARG A 197 -6.55 0.59 10.19
C ARG A 197 -5.05 0.51 10.39
N CYS A 198 -4.61 0.22 11.62
CA CYS A 198 -3.20 0.19 11.91
C CYS A 198 -2.57 -1.15 11.53
N VAL A 199 -1.30 -1.08 11.14
CA VAL A 199 -0.46 -2.22 10.81
C VAL A 199 0.80 -2.19 11.68
N ARG A 200 1.41 -3.34 11.89
CA ARG A 200 2.75 -3.48 12.47
C ARG A 200 3.50 -4.62 11.77
N GLY A 201 4.81 -4.67 11.98
CA GLY A 201 5.69 -5.48 11.14
C GLY A 201 6.02 -4.74 9.85
N GLY A 202 6.77 -5.40 8.96
CA GLY A 202 7.49 -4.69 7.89
C GLY A 202 8.61 -3.80 8.47
N SER A 203 9.65 -3.50 7.69
CA SER A 203 10.78 -2.69 8.17
C SER A 203 10.63 -1.19 7.94
#